data_AF-A0AA96QIM9-F1
#
_entry.id   AF-A0AA96QIM9-F1
#
_cell.length_a   1.000
_cell.length_b   1.000
_cell.length_c   1.000
_cell.angle_alpha   90.00
_cell.angle_beta   90.00
_cell.angle_gamma   90.00
#
_symmetry.space_group_name_H-M   'P 1'
#
loop_
_entity.id
_entity.type
_entity.pdbx_description
1 polymer ?
#
loop_
_entity_poly.entity_id
_entity_poly.type
_entity_poly.pdbx_seq_one_letter_code
_entity_poly.pdbx_strand_id
1 'polypeptide(L)'
;MADRLSWMGVVLSPQVRGSDKQAGPWTVVDGVAGFDYRESSWRVTTASLSEVLGWVLRGRIDFRQVLPRYKRVVLADGQGSVRRSWIWTSARSVDVRGRRERMRQRQDVWKREQAKREHEAELLRAPKEAEQDQSQQAEAEHQRQGDRGRLLQQAPRSREPSAAEAGRSRLAVGGSRVPDRDHVVAAGLHRPERRTPRRGGRSGGKKQATGWSSMRT
;
A
#
# COMPACT_ATOMS: atom_id res chain seq x y z
N MET A 1 22.77 -26.45 -37.58
CA MET A 1 22.05 -25.72 -36.52
C MET A 1 22.96 -24.62 -36.03
N ALA A 2 22.65 -23.36 -36.36
CA ALA A 2 23.51 -22.24 -35.98
C ALA A 2 23.36 -21.95 -34.48
N ASP A 3 24.41 -22.26 -33.72
CA ASP A 3 24.58 -21.78 -32.35
C ASP A 3 24.55 -20.25 -32.37
N ARG A 4 23.41 -19.69 -32.00
CA ARG A 4 23.27 -18.27 -31.75
C ARG A 4 24.14 -17.92 -30.55
N LEU A 5 25.25 -17.27 -30.83
CA LEU A 5 26.15 -16.60 -29.89
C LEU A 5 25.38 -15.98 -28.69
N SER A 6 25.40 -16.69 -27.56
CA SER A 6 24.67 -16.39 -26.33
C SER A 6 25.00 -15.01 -25.71
N TRP A 7 26.13 -14.40 -26.08
CA TRP A 7 26.51 -13.07 -25.60
C TRP A 7 25.61 -11.94 -26.15
N MET A 8 24.96 -12.13 -27.31
CA MET A 8 24.04 -11.14 -27.88
C MET A 8 22.72 -10.99 -27.10
N GLY A 9 22.42 -11.88 -26.16
CA GLY A 9 21.24 -11.77 -25.29
C GLY A 9 21.43 -10.86 -24.06
N VAL A 10 22.69 -10.53 -23.71
CA VAL A 10 23.03 -9.74 -22.51
C VAL A 10 23.40 -8.30 -22.89
N VAL A 11 23.98 -8.11 -24.07
CA VAL A 11 24.32 -6.78 -24.59
C VAL A 11 23.07 -6.16 -25.20
N LEU A 12 22.54 -5.11 -24.59
CA LEU A 12 21.48 -4.32 -25.21
C LEU A 12 21.99 -3.75 -26.52
N SER A 13 21.53 -4.33 -27.62
CA SER A 13 21.78 -3.85 -28.97
C SER A 13 20.87 -2.64 -29.20
N PRO A 14 21.42 -1.43 -29.40
CA PRO A 14 20.59 -0.27 -29.69
C PRO A 14 19.77 -0.52 -30.95
N GLN A 15 18.46 -0.33 -30.87
CA GLN A 15 17.62 -0.40 -32.06
C GLN A 15 17.78 0.88 -32.86
N VAL A 16 18.24 0.72 -34.09
CA VAL A 16 18.42 1.82 -35.04
C VAL A 16 17.36 1.68 -36.12
N ARG A 17 16.66 2.78 -36.40
CA ARG A 17 15.71 2.88 -37.50
C ARG A 17 16.31 3.76 -38.58
N GLY A 18 16.25 3.28 -39.82
CA GLY A 18 16.59 4.09 -40.99
C GLY A 18 15.59 5.26 -41.11
N SER A 19 16.02 6.37 -41.69
CA SER A 19 15.08 7.42 -42.04
C SER A 19 14.20 6.95 -43.19
N ASP A 20 12.91 7.34 -43.19
CA ASP A 20 11.99 7.07 -44.30
C ASP A 20 12.45 7.74 -45.62
N LYS A 21 13.34 8.74 -45.52
CA LYS A 21 14.03 9.32 -46.67
C LYS A 21 15.30 8.50 -46.95
N GLN A 22 15.49 8.04 -48.18
CA GLN A 22 16.63 7.22 -48.63
C GLN A 22 18.03 7.72 -48.21
N ALA A 23 18.19 9.00 -47.83
CA ALA A 23 19.45 9.60 -47.40
C ALA A 23 19.40 10.25 -45.99
N GLY A 24 18.39 9.99 -45.17
CA GLY A 24 18.29 10.59 -43.84
C GLY A 24 19.17 9.89 -42.78
N PRO A 25 19.56 10.60 -41.71
CA PRO A 25 20.42 10.03 -40.67
C PRO A 25 19.71 8.91 -39.92
N TRP A 26 20.47 7.85 -39.62
CA TRP A 26 20.02 6.75 -38.77
C TRP A 26 19.64 7.27 -37.38
N THR A 27 18.45 6.91 -36.91
CA THR A 27 17.94 7.31 -35.59
C THR A 27 17.97 6.12 -34.65
N VAL A 28 18.56 6.31 -33.47
CA VAL A 28 18.54 5.31 -32.41
C VAL A 28 17.26 5.51 -31.62
N VAL A 29 16.33 4.57 -31.78
CA VAL A 29 15.01 4.59 -31.11
C VAL A 29 15.10 3.98 -29.72
N ASP A 30 16.08 3.09 -29.53
CA ASP A 30 16.30 2.36 -28.30
C ASP A 30 17.74 2.52 -27.79
N GLY A 31 18.13 3.77 -27.59
CA GLY A 31 19.51 4.13 -27.27
C GLY A 31 19.71 4.40 -25.78
N VAL A 32 19.67 5.68 -25.43
CA VAL A 32 20.08 6.17 -24.11
C VAL A 32 18.84 6.42 -23.26
N ALA A 33 18.84 5.87 -22.05
CA ALA A 33 17.80 6.11 -21.07
C ALA A 33 18.18 7.24 -20.10
N GLY A 34 17.28 8.21 -19.95
CA GLY A 34 17.30 9.23 -18.91
C GLY A 34 16.39 8.84 -17.74
N PHE A 35 16.78 9.15 -16.51
CA PHE A 35 15.92 8.96 -15.35
C PHE A 35 15.05 10.20 -15.14
N ASP A 36 13.73 10.03 -15.21
CA ASP A 36 12.77 11.07 -14.87
C ASP A 36 12.53 11.07 -13.36
N TYR A 37 12.95 12.16 -12.71
CA TYR A 37 12.80 12.32 -11.27
C TYR A 37 11.33 12.37 -10.81
N ARG A 38 10.47 13.01 -11.60
CA ARG A 38 9.05 13.21 -11.27
C ARG A 38 8.29 11.90 -11.41
N GLU A 39 8.47 11.21 -12.52
CA GLU A 39 7.82 9.93 -12.79
C GLU A 39 8.49 8.76 -12.05
N SER A 40 9.69 8.97 -11.49
CA SER A 40 10.50 7.93 -10.84
C SER A 40 10.74 6.72 -11.76
N SER A 41 10.95 6.99 -13.04
CA SER A 41 11.02 5.99 -14.11
C SER A 41 12.23 6.26 -15.02
N TRP A 42 12.64 5.24 -15.77
CA TRP A 42 13.57 5.43 -16.87
C TRP A 42 12.79 5.67 -18.16
N ARG A 43 13.26 6.60 -18.99
CA ARG A 43 12.70 6.91 -20.30
C ARG A 43 13.80 6.93 -21.34
N VAL A 44 13.60 6.19 -22.42
CA VAL A 44 14.50 6.21 -23.57
C VAL A 44 14.34 7.53 -24.32
N THR A 45 15.44 8.10 -24.76
CA THR A 45 15.47 9.27 -25.63
C THR A 45 15.90 8.85 -27.04
N THR A 46 15.21 9.37 -28.05
CA THR A 46 15.61 9.25 -29.45
C THR A 46 16.75 10.22 -29.74
N ALA A 47 17.79 9.74 -30.40
CA ALA A 47 18.92 10.55 -30.83
C ALA A 47 19.47 10.03 -32.15
N SER A 48 20.21 10.87 -32.88
CA SER A 48 20.90 10.41 -34.10
C SER A 48 22.00 9.41 -33.75
N LEU A 49 22.27 8.45 -34.63
CA LEU A 49 23.34 7.46 -34.42
C LEU A 49 24.70 8.14 -34.21
N SER A 50 25.01 9.18 -35.00
CA SER A 50 26.26 9.94 -34.89
C SER A 50 26.41 10.61 -33.52
N GLU A 51 25.32 11.15 -32.97
CA GLU A 51 25.32 11.77 -31.64
C GLU A 51 25.54 10.74 -30.54
N VAL A 52 24.85 9.59 -30.60
CA VAL A 52 25.03 8.49 -29.64
C VAL A 52 26.46 7.97 -29.68
N LEU A 53 27.02 7.72 -30.87
CA LEU A 53 28.41 7.32 -31.02
C LEU A 53 29.36 8.38 -30.45
N GLY A 54 29.09 9.66 -30.69
CA GLY A 54 29.83 10.77 -30.10
C GLY A 54 29.80 10.77 -28.57
N TRP A 55 28.67 10.39 -27.96
CA TRP A 55 28.57 10.23 -26.51
C TRP A 55 29.33 9.02 -25.99
N VAL A 56 29.25 7.87 -26.66
CA VAL A 56 30.00 6.65 -26.30
C VAL A 56 31.50 6.91 -26.37
N LEU A 57 31.99 7.44 -27.50
CA LEU A 57 33.41 7.69 -27.72
C LEU A 57 34.01 8.70 -26.74
N ARG A 58 33.19 9.63 -26.23
CA ARG A 58 33.59 10.61 -25.21
C ARG A 58 33.34 10.12 -23.77
N GLY A 59 32.90 8.88 -23.58
CA GLY A 59 32.60 8.31 -22.26
C GLY A 59 31.47 9.01 -21.51
N ARG A 60 30.56 9.71 -22.21
CA ARG A 60 29.45 10.45 -21.58
C ARG A 60 28.28 9.57 -21.18
N ILE A 61 28.16 8.41 -21.83
CA ILE A 61 27.17 7.38 -21.54
C ILE A 61 27.88 6.06 -21.26
N ASP A 62 27.28 5.28 -20.37
CA ASP A 62 27.85 4.04 -19.88
C ASP A 62 26.74 3.00 -19.67
N PHE A 63 27.13 1.73 -19.67
CA PHE A 63 26.23 0.62 -19.50
C PHE A 63 26.04 0.33 -18.01
N ARG A 64 24.81 0.49 -17.51
CA ARG A 64 24.52 0.41 -16.07
C ARG A 64 23.37 -0.53 -15.77
N GLN A 65 23.51 -1.22 -14.64
CA GLN A 65 22.45 -2.06 -14.11
C GLN A 65 21.31 -1.20 -13.54
N VAL A 66 20.09 -1.58 -13.87
CA VAL A 66 18.86 -0.97 -13.39
C VAL A 66 18.43 -1.65 -12.09
N LEU A 67 18.15 -0.86 -11.07
CA LEU A 67 17.65 -1.38 -9.79
C LEU A 67 16.29 -2.09 -9.99
N PRO A 68 15.99 -3.15 -9.22
CA PRO A 68 14.77 -3.94 -9.38
C PRO A 68 13.46 -3.13 -9.48
N ARG A 69 13.35 -2.06 -8.69
CA ARG A 69 12.18 -1.16 -8.66
C ARG A 69 12.00 -0.34 -9.94
N TYR A 70 13.09 -0.07 -10.65
CA TYR A 70 13.09 0.80 -11.83
C TYR A 70 13.24 0.02 -13.13
N LYS A 71 13.08 -1.32 -13.13
CA LYS A 71 13.27 -2.15 -14.35
C LYS A 71 12.34 -1.77 -15.51
N ARG A 72 11.25 -1.06 -15.26
CA ARG A 72 10.33 -0.60 -16.29
C ARG A 72 10.89 0.66 -16.95
N VAL A 73 11.25 0.54 -18.23
CA VAL A 73 11.80 1.61 -19.05
C VAL A 73 10.74 2.02 -20.08
N VAL A 74 10.34 3.28 -20.07
CA VAL A 74 9.39 3.85 -21.04
C VAL A 74 10.12 4.10 -22.36
N LEU A 75 9.55 3.63 -23.46
CA LEU A 75 10.12 3.80 -24.80
C LEU A 75 9.90 5.24 -25.30
N ALA A 76 10.78 5.69 -26.18
CA ALA A 76 10.78 7.07 -26.68
C ALA A 76 9.54 7.41 -27.53
N ASP A 77 8.98 6.42 -28.21
CA ASP A 77 7.76 6.53 -29.01
C ASP A 77 6.49 6.70 -28.16
N GLY A 78 6.59 6.58 -26.82
CA GLY A 78 5.44 6.61 -25.91
C GLY A 78 4.49 5.42 -26.09
N GLN A 79 4.83 4.45 -26.94
CA GLN A 79 3.96 3.31 -27.28
C GLN A 79 4.02 2.20 -26.23
N GLY A 80 4.85 2.34 -25.20
CA GLY A 80 4.81 1.43 -24.07
C GLY A 80 6.04 1.48 -23.21
N SER A 81 6.22 0.38 -22.48
CA SER A 81 7.33 0.20 -21.57
C SER A 81 7.87 -1.21 -21.69
N VAL A 82 9.18 -1.36 -21.62
CA VAL A 82 9.88 -2.65 -21.61
C VAL A 82 10.54 -2.87 -20.26
N ARG A 83 10.66 -4.13 -19.85
CA ARG A 83 11.37 -4.49 -18.63
C ARG A 83 12.84 -4.78 -18.95
N ARG A 84 13.77 -4.06 -18.33
CA ARG A 84 15.22 -4.22 -18.54
C ARG A 84 15.98 -4.26 -17.23
N SER A 85 17.03 -5.07 -17.22
CA SER A 85 17.97 -5.15 -16.08
C SER A 85 19.20 -4.28 -16.30
N TRP A 86 19.45 -3.84 -17.53
CA TRP A 86 20.58 -2.98 -17.92
C TRP A 86 20.08 -1.87 -18.84
N ILE A 87 20.82 -0.77 -18.95
CA ILE A 87 20.55 0.35 -19.87
C ILE A 87 21.84 1.09 -20.19
N TRP A 88 21.90 1.73 -21.36
CA TRP A 88 22.84 2.82 -21.61
C TRP A 88 22.30 4.10 -20.99
N THR A 89 23.09 4.80 -20.18
CA THR A 89 22.64 6.01 -19.50
C THR A 89 23.79 6.97 -19.20
N SER A 90 23.46 8.23 -18.91
CA SER A 90 24.45 9.23 -18.50
C SER A 90 24.72 9.19 -16.99
N ALA A 91 25.91 9.62 -16.58
CA ALA A 91 26.26 9.79 -15.16
C ALA A 91 25.25 10.69 -14.42
N ARG A 92 24.82 11.78 -15.07
CA ARG A 92 23.79 12.69 -14.52
C ARG A 92 22.48 11.96 -14.20
N SER A 93 22.00 11.11 -15.10
CA SER A 93 20.76 10.35 -14.87
C SER A 93 20.90 9.34 -13.73
N VAL A 94 22.07 8.72 -13.60
CA VAL A 94 22.39 7.83 -12.47
C VAL A 94 22.36 8.59 -11.14
N ASP A 95 22.90 9.81 -11.10
CA ASP A 95 22.88 10.66 -9.90
C ASP A 95 21.46 11.09 -9.52
N VAL A 96 20.65 11.45 -10.50
CA VAL A 96 19.23 11.80 -10.28
C VAL A 96 18.47 10.62 -9.69
N ARG A 97 18.65 9.41 -10.24
CA ARG A 97 18.10 8.17 -9.65
C ARG A 97 18.62 7.98 -8.22
N GLY A 98 19.91 8.16 -7.98
CA GLY A 98 20.53 8.01 -6.66
C GLY A 98 19.98 9.00 -5.62
N ARG A 99 19.72 10.25 -6.00
CA ARG A 99 19.04 11.24 -5.13
C ARG A 99 17.61 10.80 -4.79
N ARG A 100 16.86 10.32 -5.79
CA ARG A 100 15.49 9.81 -5.59
C ARG A 100 15.46 8.61 -4.65
N GLU A 101 16.38 7.67 -4.82
CA GLU A 101 16.51 6.48 -3.99
C GLU A 101 16.81 6.85 -2.52
N ARG A 102 17.76 7.76 -2.29
CA ARG A 102 18.07 8.27 -0.94
C ARG A 102 16.87 8.93 -0.28
N MET A 103 16.11 9.75 -1.02
CA MET A 103 14.90 10.36 -0.50
C MET A 103 13.86 9.31 -0.10
N ARG A 104 13.64 8.29 -0.94
CA ARG A 104 12.72 7.19 -0.63
C ARG A 104 13.14 6.46 0.64
N GLN A 105 14.42 6.11 0.76
CA GLN A 105 14.94 5.41 1.95
C GLN A 105 14.70 6.22 3.23
N ARG A 106 14.91 7.55 3.20
CA ARG A 106 14.59 8.42 4.33
C ARG A 106 13.10 8.40 4.69
N GLN A 107 12.22 8.44 3.69
CA GLN A 107 10.77 8.34 3.92
C GLN A 107 10.38 6.98 4.49
N ASP A 108 10.99 5.89 4.01
CA ASP A 108 10.73 4.53 4.49
C ASP A 108 11.16 4.39 5.97
N VAL A 109 12.31 4.96 6.35
CA VAL A 109 12.76 5.00 7.75
C VAL A 109 11.81 5.81 8.62
N TRP A 110 11.48 7.04 8.21
CA TRP A 110 10.56 7.90 8.96
C TRP A 110 9.20 7.23 9.19
N LYS A 111 8.63 6.59 8.17
CA LYS A 111 7.36 5.85 8.30
C LYS A 111 7.45 4.70 9.30
N ARG A 112 8.57 3.96 9.31
CA ARG A 112 8.79 2.86 10.26
C ARG A 112 8.90 3.37 11.69
N GLU A 113 9.58 4.50 11.90
CA GLU A 113 9.70 5.11 13.23
C GLU A 113 8.35 5.62 13.74
N GLN A 114 7.55 6.27 12.88
CA GLN A 114 6.20 6.69 13.26
C GLN A 114 5.31 5.50 13.62
N ALA A 115 5.29 4.46 12.79
CA ALA A 115 4.52 3.25 13.07
C ALA A 115 4.94 2.58 14.38
N LYS A 116 6.25 2.58 14.69
CA LYS A 116 6.76 2.05 15.96
C LYS A 116 6.28 2.88 17.15
N ARG A 117 6.34 4.21 17.07
CA ARG A 117 5.86 5.10 18.14
C ARG A 117 4.35 4.99 18.36
N GLU A 118 3.58 4.88 17.29
CA GLU A 118 2.12 4.68 17.37
C GLU A 118 1.81 3.36 18.06
N HIS A 119 2.50 2.28 17.69
CA HIS A 119 2.32 0.98 18.32
C HIS A 119 2.72 0.98 19.81
N GLU A 120 3.83 1.63 20.16
CA GLU A 120 4.25 1.78 21.57
C GLU A 120 3.25 2.62 22.38
N ALA A 121 2.70 3.70 21.80
CA ALA A 121 1.68 4.51 22.45
C ALA A 121 0.37 3.74 22.65
N GLU A 122 -0.02 2.89 21.70
CA GLU A 122 -1.19 2.02 21.81
C GLU A 122 -1.03 1.00 22.93
N LEU A 123 0.14 0.35 23.02
CA LEU A 123 0.46 -0.58 24.11
C LEU A 123 0.41 0.07 25.50
N LEU A 124 0.72 1.37 25.60
CA LEU A 124 0.64 2.11 26.87
C LEU A 124 -0.79 2.61 27.18
N ARG A 125 -1.66 2.74 26.18
CA ARG A 125 -3.06 3.18 26.36
C ARG A 125 -3.99 2.03 26.67
N ALA A 126 -3.80 0.87 26.02
CA ALA A 126 -4.61 -0.32 26.21
C ALA A 126 -4.83 -0.72 27.69
N PRO A 127 -3.81 -0.77 28.58
CA PRO A 127 -4.04 -1.13 29.98
C PRO A 127 -4.80 -0.05 30.74
N LYS A 128 -4.58 1.23 30.43
CA LYS A 128 -5.29 2.35 31.08
C LYS A 128 -6.76 2.39 30.68
N GLU A 129 -7.05 2.14 29.41
CA GLU A 129 -8.42 2.04 28.91
C GLU A 129 -9.13 0.82 29.51
N ALA A 130 -8.45 -0.33 29.57
CA ALA A 130 -9.00 -1.54 30.22
C ALA A 130 -9.29 -1.34 31.72
N GLU A 131 -8.43 -0.61 32.44
CA GLU A 131 -8.64 -0.28 33.85
C GLU A 131 -9.81 0.70 34.04
N GLN A 132 -9.92 1.72 33.18
CA GLN A 132 -11.04 2.64 33.19
C GLN A 132 -12.37 1.92 32.89
N ASP A 133 -12.38 1.03 31.91
CA ASP A 133 -13.58 0.25 31.58
C ASP A 133 -13.99 -0.66 32.75
N GLN A 134 -13.02 -1.29 33.43
CA GLN A 134 -13.31 -2.09 34.63
C GLN A 134 -13.87 -1.23 35.77
N SER A 135 -13.31 -0.04 36.01
CA SER A 135 -13.84 0.86 37.05
C SER A 135 -15.26 1.33 36.74
N GLN A 136 -15.57 1.67 35.49
CA GLN A 136 -16.91 2.09 35.07
C GLN A 136 -17.92 0.95 35.20
N GLN A 137 -17.53 -0.28 34.89
CA GLN A 137 -18.37 -1.46 35.09
C GLN A 137 -18.67 -1.71 36.57
N ALA A 138 -17.65 -1.62 37.43
CA ALA A 138 -17.81 -1.79 38.88
C ALA A 138 -18.74 -0.72 39.48
N GLU A 139 -18.58 0.54 39.08
CA GLU A 139 -19.47 1.63 39.52
C GLU A 139 -20.91 1.44 39.04
N ALA A 140 -21.10 1.06 37.77
CA ALA A 140 -22.43 0.80 37.21
C ALA A 140 -23.11 -0.38 37.91
N GLU A 141 -22.37 -1.43 38.27
CA GLU A 141 -22.90 -2.56 39.03
C GLU A 141 -23.27 -2.16 40.46
N HIS A 142 -22.44 -1.35 41.12
CA HIS A 142 -22.73 -0.84 42.46
C HIS A 142 -23.98 0.06 42.47
N GLN A 143 -24.18 0.89 41.45
CA GLN A 143 -25.40 1.68 41.29
C GLN A 143 -26.64 0.78 41.12
N ARG A 144 -26.56 -0.25 40.25
CA ARG A 144 -27.66 -1.21 40.06
C ARG A 144 -28.03 -1.94 41.36
N GLN A 145 -27.03 -2.31 42.16
CA GLN A 145 -27.27 -2.94 43.46
C GLN A 145 -27.92 -1.96 44.45
N GLY A 146 -27.48 -0.69 44.48
CA GLY A 146 -28.08 0.37 45.29
C GLY A 146 -29.54 0.63 44.92
N ASP A 147 -29.86 0.75 43.64
CA ASP A 147 -31.21 0.94 43.13
C ASP A 147 -32.12 -0.25 43.45
N ARG A 148 -31.59 -1.48 43.31
CA ARG A 148 -32.30 -2.70 43.69
C ARG A 148 -32.58 -2.76 45.20
N GLY A 149 -31.61 -2.34 46.02
CA GLY A 149 -31.79 -2.22 47.47
C GLY A 149 -32.87 -1.20 47.85
N ARG A 150 -32.93 -0.06 47.14
CA ARG A 150 -33.99 0.95 47.33
C ARG A 150 -35.36 0.45 46.90
N LEU A 151 -35.46 -0.24 45.77
CA LEU A 151 -36.72 -0.84 45.30
C LEU A 151 -37.26 -1.89 46.29
N LEU A 152 -36.38 -2.68 46.91
CA LEU A 152 -36.78 -3.65 47.94
C LEU A 152 -37.23 -3.00 49.25
N GLN A 153 -36.69 -1.83 49.61
CA GLN A 153 -37.14 -1.06 50.79
C GLN A 153 -38.43 -0.27 50.55
N GLN A 154 -38.69 0.14 49.30
CA GLN A 154 -39.93 0.82 48.91
C GLN A 154 -41.06 -0.15 48.55
N ALA A 155 -40.79 -1.47 48.51
CA ALA A 155 -41.82 -2.48 48.36
C ALA A 155 -42.75 -2.40 49.58
N PRO A 156 -44.04 -2.01 49.42
CA PRO A 156 -44.96 -1.94 50.53
C PRO A 156 -45.10 -3.34 51.15
N ARG A 157 -45.03 -3.41 52.49
CA ARG A 157 -45.40 -4.58 53.30
C ARG A 157 -46.89 -4.85 53.13
N SER A 158 -47.28 -5.35 51.98
CA SER A 158 -48.66 -5.68 51.69
C SER A 158 -48.71 -7.10 51.21
N ARG A 159 -49.42 -7.89 52.02
CA ARG A 159 -50.15 -9.12 51.69
C ARG A 159 -49.52 -10.40 52.21
N GLU A 160 -49.94 -10.76 53.42
CA GLU A 160 -49.94 -12.13 53.90
C GLU A 160 -50.61 -13.05 52.87
N PRO A 161 -50.01 -14.21 52.53
CA PRO A 161 -50.71 -15.25 51.81
C PRO A 161 -51.68 -15.96 52.77
N SER A 162 -52.96 -15.65 52.61
CA SER A 162 -54.05 -16.42 53.20
C SER A 162 -54.00 -17.87 52.68
N ALA A 163 -54.04 -18.80 53.62
CA ALA A 163 -54.05 -20.23 53.39
C ALA A 163 -55.40 -20.68 52.80
N ALA A 164 -55.46 -20.88 51.49
CA ALA A 164 -56.36 -21.83 50.83
C ALA A 164 -56.09 -21.83 49.32
N GLU A 165 -55.31 -22.79 48.83
CA GLU A 165 -55.81 -23.71 47.79
C GLU A 165 -54.78 -24.80 47.52
N ALA A 166 -55.21 -26.00 47.87
CA ALA A 166 -54.54 -27.24 47.54
C ALA A 166 -54.77 -27.57 46.06
N GLY A 167 -53.72 -28.06 45.40
CA GLY A 167 -53.83 -29.34 44.72
C GLY A 167 -53.52 -29.39 43.23
N ARG A 168 -52.76 -30.44 42.90
CA ARG A 168 -52.61 -31.12 41.59
C ARG A 168 -51.58 -30.48 40.65
N SER A 169 -50.61 -31.17 40.05
CA SER A 169 -50.29 -32.59 39.98
C SER A 169 -48.85 -32.78 39.48
N ARG A 170 -48.11 -33.66 40.16
CA ARG A 170 -47.36 -34.82 39.63
C ARG A 170 -46.78 -34.82 38.19
N LEU A 171 -45.49 -35.21 38.17
CA LEU A 171 -44.78 -36.14 37.26
C LEU A 171 -43.99 -35.60 36.06
N ALA A 172 -42.66 -35.74 36.13
CA ALA A 172 -41.77 -36.51 35.22
C ALA A 172 -40.32 -36.05 35.48
N VAL A 173 -39.45 -36.82 36.16
CA VAL A 173 -38.68 -37.99 35.68
C VAL A 173 -37.67 -37.65 34.58
N GLY A 174 -36.38 -37.86 34.93
CA GLY A 174 -35.27 -38.13 34.01
C GLY A 174 -34.51 -36.86 33.57
N GLY A 175 -33.18 -36.81 33.59
CA GLY A 175 -32.17 -37.81 33.90
C GLY A 175 -30.80 -37.18 33.59
N SER A 176 -29.84 -37.52 34.44
CA SER A 176 -28.46 -37.87 34.12
C SER A 176 -27.91 -37.47 32.72
N ARG A 177 -26.85 -36.65 32.67
CA ARG A 177 -25.52 -37.06 32.18
C ARG A 177 -24.52 -35.90 32.04
N VAL A 178 -23.35 -36.14 32.61
CA VAL A 178 -22.03 -35.60 32.25
C VAL A 178 -21.67 -36.07 30.83
N PRO A 179 -21.01 -35.23 30.00
CA PRO A 179 -19.58 -35.42 29.70
C PRO A 179 -18.83 -34.07 29.78
N ASP A 180 -17.63 -33.98 30.34
CA ASP A 180 -16.33 -34.55 29.96
C ASP A 180 -15.75 -34.03 28.62
N ARG A 181 -14.45 -33.78 28.69
CA ARG A 181 -13.55 -33.09 27.78
C ARG A 181 -13.46 -33.74 26.39
N ASP A 182 -13.18 -32.95 25.36
CA ASP A 182 -11.84 -32.81 24.77
C ASP A 182 -11.90 -32.13 23.39
N HIS A 183 -10.83 -31.38 23.11
CA HIS A 183 -10.25 -30.99 21.83
C HIS A 183 -11.03 -31.19 20.51
N VAL A 184 -11.05 -30.15 19.65
CA VAL A 184 -10.26 -30.11 18.39
C VAL A 184 -10.50 -28.78 17.63
N VAL A 185 -9.37 -28.20 17.27
CA VAL A 185 -9.01 -27.27 16.19
C VAL A 185 -9.98 -27.19 14.99
N ALA A 186 -10.40 -25.98 14.62
CA ALA A 186 -10.49 -25.46 13.23
C ALA A 186 -10.89 -23.97 13.28
N ALA A 187 -9.96 -23.02 13.15
CA ALA A 187 -9.57 -22.46 11.85
C ALA A 187 -10.77 -22.10 10.95
N GLY A 188 -11.52 -21.06 11.33
CA GLY A 188 -12.55 -20.45 10.52
C GLY A 188 -12.36 -18.93 10.44
N LEU A 189 -11.40 -18.51 9.63
CA LEU A 189 -11.13 -17.10 9.28
C LEU A 189 -12.35 -16.49 8.59
N HIS A 190 -13.30 -15.96 9.38
CA HIS A 190 -14.30 -15.04 8.85
C HIS A 190 -13.66 -13.66 8.69
N ARG A 191 -13.09 -13.45 7.50
CA ARG A 191 -12.56 -12.17 7.06
C ARG A 191 -13.76 -11.26 6.73
N PRO A 192 -14.01 -10.16 7.45
CA PRO A 192 -15.00 -9.19 7.00
C PRO A 192 -14.50 -8.57 5.70
N GLU A 193 -15.33 -8.64 4.66
CA GLU A 193 -15.10 -7.93 3.40
C GLU A 193 -14.91 -6.45 3.71
N ARG A 194 -13.67 -5.98 3.55
CA ARG A 194 -13.35 -4.56 3.49
C ARG A 194 -14.04 -4.00 2.25
N ARG A 195 -15.25 -3.45 2.43
CA ARG A 195 -15.86 -2.53 1.47
C ARG A 195 -14.86 -1.40 1.21
N THR A 196 -14.21 -1.46 0.06
CA THR A 196 -13.39 -0.37 -0.44
C THR A 196 -14.28 0.87 -0.58
N PRO A 197 -13.87 2.05 -0.06
CA PRO A 197 -14.56 3.29 -0.38
C PRO A 197 -14.42 3.52 -1.88
N ARG A 198 -15.56 3.50 -2.56
CA ARG A 198 -15.72 3.87 -3.96
C ARG A 198 -15.26 5.32 -4.07
N ARG A 199 -14.05 5.50 -4.59
CA ARG A 199 -13.39 6.79 -4.79
C ARG A 199 -14.27 7.63 -5.71
N GLY A 200 -15.04 8.55 -5.13
CA GLY A 200 -15.83 9.53 -5.84
C GLY A 200 -14.93 10.28 -6.82
N GLY A 201 -15.30 10.20 -8.10
CA GLY A 201 -14.71 11.02 -9.15
C GLY A 201 -14.99 12.48 -8.83
N ARG A 202 -13.99 13.16 -8.29
CA ARG A 202 -13.99 14.62 -8.19
C ARG A 202 -13.66 15.14 -9.58
N SER A 203 -14.69 15.55 -10.30
CA SER A 203 -14.62 16.35 -11.51
C SER A 203 -13.87 17.65 -11.20
N GLY A 204 -12.57 17.65 -11.47
CA GLY A 204 -11.75 18.87 -11.49
C GLY A 204 -12.12 19.68 -12.72
N GLY A 205 -12.81 20.79 -12.48
CA GLY A 205 -13.24 21.73 -13.49
C GLY A 205 -12.11 22.21 -14.41
N LYS A 206 -12.45 22.35 -15.69
CA LYS A 206 -11.71 23.14 -16.66
C LYS A 206 -11.69 24.59 -16.16
N LYS A 207 -10.60 25.01 -15.51
CA LYS A 207 -10.25 26.43 -15.47
C LYS A 207 -9.50 26.75 -16.75
N GLN A 208 -10.16 27.52 -17.60
CA GLN A 208 -9.52 28.25 -18.68
C GLN A 208 -8.43 29.13 -18.05
N ALA A 209 -7.17 28.88 -18.40
CA ALA A 209 -6.11 29.84 -18.16
C ALA A 209 -6.15 30.83 -19.31
N THR A 210 -6.74 31.97 -19.01
CA THR A 210 -6.63 33.23 -19.73
C THR A 210 -5.16 33.64 -19.85
N GLY A 211 -4.79 33.99 -21.09
CA GLY A 211 -3.86 35.07 -21.45
C GLY A 211 -2.52 35.16 -20.72
N TRP A 212 -1.45 34.76 -21.41
CA TRP A 212 -0.18 35.47 -21.30
C TRP A 212 0.05 36.26 -22.59
N SER A 213 -0.31 37.54 -22.48
CA SER A 213 0.09 38.62 -23.36
C SER A 213 1.49 39.11 -22.94
N SER A 214 2.30 39.42 -23.95
CA SER A 214 3.32 40.48 -23.98
C SER A 214 4.40 40.54 -22.89
N MET A 215 5.65 40.38 -23.32
CA MET A 215 6.78 41.33 -23.12
C MET A 215 7.93 40.81 -24.00
N ARG A 216 8.34 41.51 -25.08
CA ARG A 216 9.34 42.61 -25.09
C ARG A 216 10.51 42.27 -24.16
N THR A 217 11.76 42.12 -24.59
CA THR A 217 12.53 42.82 -25.62
C THR A 217 13.72 41.93 -25.99
#